data_AF-A0A7S0C3B9-F1
#
_entry.id   AF-A0A7S0C3B9-F1
#
_cell.length_a   1.000
_cell.length_b   1.000
_cell.length_c   1.000
_cell.angle_alpha   90.00
_cell.angle_beta   90.00
_cell.angle_gamma   90.00
#
_symmetry.space_group_name_H-M   'P 1'
#
loop_
_entity.id
_entity.type
_entity.pdbx_description
1 polymer ?
#
loop_
_entity_poly.entity_id
_entity_poly.type
_entity_poly.pdbx_seq_one_letter_code
_entity_poly.pdbx_strand_id
1 'polypeptide(L)'
;AGGSNADEAARTITRTGMLTEAIEVCTEAATRELDVAMQKRLLNAASYGMQFSYKSDEGGGDETKDDYYFEEGGGAKTIMGTKETVAANNDELNPSPPRMLPSATAHKFVAAAQKLRVLNALRNPSVGLAMTSSQYDEVTAAGIVARLVAMKRPALASSICTYVALENSIQAFARASRAAAFVSSSTPENTKLSDSQMAEVVIAMLTKEDAGSTTSDTTRNKRPSSQHTALLNRGAYAAVALAANKAGRPGVSSLLLMLETSVKEKVPALIEIGAFADAAAVAVSVWDADLLFLTLTSFEKACLQSSSDANQGRIKFIDMIIHKFTPEAMNLLQSYYRSSNNSMASPGSTIDNETTLMNLLISSQKFIEAGSHKAISSFSKDKKKNRHERIPIIKEASRVFGLGKESVFQKVATDEYCELLVDQDRLRAQYNSPLVAPESSSVTYTILSILKHAASCESPNAVKKLYQDADRLAKKYRVPEKRLWYLKVRGLSESQQWSSLRVLADSRAKSPIGFKPFAFAAIRGKQAIGEIMRYVERVTDPDERFDLFCEAKLWKRALDEANKLRDTSKIIHVRSLCNSSEIQGICDGLISQLS
;
A
#
# COMPACT_ATOMS: atom_id res chain seq x y z
N ALA A 1 56.09 -45.89 11.55
CA ALA A 1 55.16 -47.02 11.72
C ALA A 1 55.26 -47.89 10.49
N GLY A 2 55.37 -49.20 10.64
CA GLY A 2 55.54 -50.16 9.54
C GLY A 2 56.62 -51.22 9.79
N GLY A 3 56.68 -51.82 10.99
CA GLY A 3 57.52 -53.00 11.23
C GLY A 3 56.75 -54.27 10.86
N SER A 4 57.45 -55.33 10.42
CA SER A 4 56.85 -56.63 10.05
C SER A 4 55.89 -57.19 11.12
N ASN A 5 56.20 -56.95 12.41
CA ASN A 5 55.36 -57.38 13.53
C ASN A 5 54.02 -56.64 13.62
N ALA A 6 53.94 -55.39 13.14
CA ALA A 6 52.70 -54.61 13.13
C ALA A 6 51.76 -55.05 12.00
N ASP A 7 52.32 -55.44 10.84
CA ASP A 7 51.55 -56.02 9.73
C ASP A 7 50.98 -57.39 10.10
N GLU A 8 51.75 -58.21 10.81
CA GLU A 8 51.29 -59.53 11.29
C GLU A 8 50.18 -59.39 12.32
N ALA A 9 50.34 -58.49 13.31
CA ALA A 9 49.31 -58.19 14.31
C ALA A 9 48.01 -57.63 13.70
N ALA A 10 48.12 -56.75 12.69
CA ALA A 10 46.96 -56.23 11.98
C ALA A 10 46.19 -57.36 11.26
N ARG A 11 46.90 -58.29 10.61
CA ARG A 11 46.31 -59.46 9.94
C ARG A 11 45.68 -60.46 10.92
N THR A 12 46.23 -60.64 12.12
CA THR A 12 45.59 -61.48 13.16
C THR A 12 44.29 -60.86 13.66
N ILE A 13 44.25 -59.54 13.85
CA ILE A 13 43.03 -58.81 14.25
C ILE A 13 41.98 -58.80 13.13
N THR A 14 42.39 -58.81 11.85
CA THR A 14 41.46 -59.02 10.73
C THR A 14 40.79 -60.40 10.81
N ARG A 15 41.55 -61.45 11.17
CA ARG A 15 41.01 -62.83 11.30
C ARG A 15 40.01 -63.00 12.45
N THR A 16 40.03 -62.13 13.46
CA THR A 16 39.09 -62.16 14.59
C THR A 16 37.83 -61.34 14.35
N GLY A 17 37.70 -60.64 13.22
CA GLY A 17 36.54 -59.79 12.91
C GLY A 17 36.42 -58.51 13.74
N MET A 18 37.36 -58.25 14.66
CA MET A 18 37.33 -57.11 15.58
C MET A 18 38.00 -55.84 15.03
N LEU A 19 38.52 -55.88 13.81
CA LEU A 19 39.30 -54.78 13.23
C LEU A 19 38.47 -53.50 13.09
N THR A 20 37.21 -53.61 12.69
CA THR A 20 36.29 -52.47 12.54
C THR A 20 35.99 -51.81 13.87
N GLU A 21 35.71 -52.59 14.91
CA GLU A 21 35.48 -52.12 16.29
C GLU A 21 36.74 -51.42 16.84
N ALA A 22 37.93 -52.00 16.64
CA ALA A 22 39.19 -51.40 17.07
C ALA A 22 39.48 -50.06 16.38
N ILE A 23 39.12 -49.92 15.11
CA ILE A 23 39.22 -48.65 14.36
C ILE A 23 38.23 -47.62 14.93
N GLU A 24 36.99 -48.01 15.21
CA GLU A 24 35.99 -47.13 15.80
C GLU A 24 36.38 -46.66 17.20
N VAL A 25 36.87 -47.56 18.06
CA VAL A 25 37.36 -47.22 19.41
C VAL A 25 38.56 -46.28 19.34
N CYS A 26 39.54 -46.55 18.46
CA CYS A 26 40.69 -45.64 18.26
C CYS A 26 40.24 -44.25 17.80
N THR A 27 39.26 -44.21 16.89
CA THR A 27 38.71 -42.96 16.34
C THR A 27 37.95 -42.18 17.40
N GLU A 28 37.12 -42.85 18.20
CA GLU A 28 36.33 -42.25 19.27
C GLU A 28 37.23 -41.74 20.41
N ALA A 29 38.21 -42.55 20.84
CA ALA A 29 39.22 -42.16 21.81
C ALA A 29 39.99 -40.91 21.36
N ALA A 30 40.37 -40.84 20.08
CA ALA A 30 41.02 -39.66 19.52
C ALA A 30 40.17 -38.39 19.70
N THR A 31 38.83 -38.47 19.55
CA THR A 31 37.96 -37.29 19.72
C THR A 31 37.89 -36.78 21.16
N ARG A 32 38.08 -37.65 22.16
CA ARG A 32 38.05 -37.30 23.59
C ARG A 32 39.36 -36.71 24.09
N GLU A 33 40.46 -36.96 23.39
CA GLU A 33 41.77 -36.44 23.75
C GLU A 33 41.93 -34.92 23.51
N LEU A 34 42.75 -34.29 24.35
CA LEU A 34 43.10 -32.87 24.24
C LEU A 34 44.50 -32.66 23.64
N ASP A 35 45.42 -33.59 23.84
CA ASP A 35 46.77 -33.52 23.28
C ASP A 35 46.79 -33.86 21.79
N VAL A 36 47.22 -32.89 20.98
CA VAL A 36 47.30 -33.00 19.51
C VAL A 36 48.26 -34.11 19.08
N ALA A 37 49.34 -34.38 19.84
CA ALA A 37 50.27 -35.45 19.49
C ALA A 37 49.61 -36.83 19.68
N MET A 38 48.90 -37.05 20.78
CA MET A 38 48.15 -38.27 21.03
C MET A 38 46.99 -38.47 20.03
N GLN A 39 46.22 -37.42 19.74
CA GLN A 39 45.17 -37.46 18.70
C GLN A 39 45.71 -37.96 17.35
N LYS A 40 46.86 -37.42 16.89
CA LYS A 40 47.50 -37.84 15.64
C LYS A 40 47.95 -39.30 15.67
N ARG A 41 48.50 -39.78 16.80
CA ARG A 41 48.90 -41.19 16.94
C ARG A 41 47.70 -42.13 16.81
N LEU A 42 46.59 -41.82 17.49
CA LEU A 42 45.36 -42.61 17.46
C LEU A 42 44.71 -42.60 16.08
N LEU A 43 44.63 -41.44 15.41
CA LEU A 43 44.12 -41.36 14.03
C LEU A 43 45.01 -42.09 13.03
N ASN A 44 46.34 -42.04 13.19
CA ASN A 44 47.26 -42.79 12.32
C ASN A 44 47.11 -44.31 12.51
N ALA A 45 46.88 -44.77 13.75
CA ALA A 45 46.61 -46.17 14.05
C ALA A 45 45.29 -46.62 13.41
N ALA A 46 44.23 -45.84 13.54
CA ALA A 46 42.95 -46.09 12.88
C ALA A 46 43.08 -46.09 11.35
N SER A 47 43.79 -45.11 10.77
CA SER A 47 44.04 -45.04 9.33
C SER A 47 44.85 -46.22 8.80
N TYR A 48 45.80 -46.74 9.58
CA TYR A 48 46.58 -47.91 9.22
C TYR A 48 45.70 -49.17 9.25
N GLY A 49 44.86 -49.33 10.28
CA GLY A 49 43.88 -50.43 10.34
C GLY A 49 42.91 -50.44 9.17
N MET A 50 42.46 -49.26 8.71
CA MET A 50 41.59 -49.13 7.54
C MET A 50 42.19 -49.72 6.27
N GLN A 51 43.52 -49.68 6.08
CA GLN A 51 44.18 -50.26 4.89
C GLN A 51 44.04 -51.79 4.81
N PHE A 52 43.86 -52.46 5.95
CA PHE A 52 43.65 -53.91 6.02
C PHE A 52 42.17 -54.29 5.93
N SER A 53 41.27 -53.41 6.35
CA SER A 53 39.83 -53.60 6.22
C SER A 53 39.35 -53.62 4.76
N TYR A 54 40.03 -52.93 3.84
CA TYR A 54 39.69 -52.97 2.41
C TYR A 54 40.15 -54.26 1.71
N LYS A 55 41.18 -54.93 2.24
CA LYS A 55 41.78 -56.12 1.61
C LYS A 55 41.08 -57.43 1.97
N SER A 56 40.26 -57.45 3.01
CA SER A 56 39.47 -58.63 3.40
C SER A 56 38.23 -58.85 2.53
N ASP A 57 37.70 -57.80 1.88
CA ASP A 57 36.49 -57.89 1.06
C ASP A 57 36.76 -58.38 -0.39
N GLU A 58 38.03 -58.41 -0.84
CA GLU A 58 38.40 -58.90 -2.18
C GLU A 58 38.67 -60.44 -2.22
N GLY A 59 38.55 -61.14 -1.08
CA GLY A 59 39.11 -62.50 -0.90
C GLY A 59 38.12 -63.62 -0.59
N GLY A 60 36.84 -63.51 -0.95
CA GLY A 60 35.82 -64.52 -0.65
C GLY A 60 34.89 -64.80 -1.82
N GLY A 61 35.38 -65.52 -2.83
CA GLY A 61 34.50 -66.20 -3.77
C GLY A 61 34.02 -67.50 -3.15
N ASP A 62 32.76 -67.55 -2.71
CA ASP A 62 31.98 -68.78 -2.76
C ASP A 62 30.51 -68.47 -3.04
N GLU A 63 29.97 -69.23 -3.98
CA GLU A 63 28.64 -69.08 -4.55
C GLU A 63 27.59 -69.53 -3.54
N THR A 64 26.82 -68.59 -3.00
CA THR A 64 25.43 -68.87 -2.62
C THR A 64 24.55 -67.70 -3.02
N LYS A 65 23.82 -67.90 -4.11
CA LYS A 65 22.53 -67.25 -4.32
C LYS A 65 21.66 -67.58 -3.12
N ASP A 66 21.10 -66.57 -2.46
CA ASP A 66 19.69 -66.59 -2.09
C ASP A 66 19.16 -65.19 -1.86
N ASP A 67 18.00 -64.97 -2.47
CA ASP A 67 17.21 -63.76 -2.53
C ASP A 67 16.80 -63.29 -1.13
N TYR A 68 16.98 -62.01 -0.83
CA TYR A 68 16.11 -61.31 0.12
C TYR A 68 15.80 -59.90 -0.37
N TYR A 69 14.50 -59.69 -0.60
CA TYR A 69 13.82 -58.42 -0.76
C TYR A 69 14.28 -57.41 0.29
N PHE A 70 14.74 -56.23 -0.15
CA PHE A 70 14.64 -55.03 0.69
C PHE A 70 13.33 -54.32 0.33
N GLU A 71 12.31 -54.55 1.16
CA GLU A 71 11.17 -53.65 1.27
C GLU A 71 11.67 -52.25 1.66
N GLU A 72 11.15 -51.25 0.96
CA GLU A 72 11.19 -49.86 1.38
C GLU A 72 10.52 -49.70 2.75
N GLY A 73 11.22 -49.12 3.72
CA GLY A 73 10.57 -48.63 4.94
C GLY A 73 11.51 -48.45 6.13
N GLY A 74 12.10 -47.26 6.30
CA GLY A 74 12.93 -47.00 7.48
C GLY A 74 13.64 -45.65 7.58
N GLY A 75 12.94 -44.56 7.27
CA GLY A 75 13.28 -43.13 7.48
C GLY A 75 14.63 -42.74 8.11
N ALA A 76 15.55 -42.27 7.27
CA ALA A 76 16.50 -41.24 7.65
C ALA A 76 15.78 -39.88 7.58
N LYS A 77 15.56 -39.26 8.74
CA LYS A 77 14.99 -37.91 8.87
C LYS A 77 15.95 -36.87 8.26
N THR A 78 15.62 -36.41 7.06
CA THR A 78 15.94 -35.05 6.61
C THR A 78 14.65 -34.25 6.62
N ILE A 79 14.59 -33.22 7.46
CA ILE A 79 13.47 -32.30 7.52
C ILE A 79 13.59 -31.31 6.36
N MET A 80 12.57 -31.36 5.49
CA MET A 80 12.13 -30.40 4.46
C MET A 80 12.98 -30.20 3.19
N GLY A 81 12.35 -30.54 2.07
CA GLY A 81 12.74 -30.13 0.72
C GLY A 81 11.82 -30.75 -0.33
N THR A 82 10.95 -29.92 -0.90
CA THR A 82 9.99 -30.19 -1.97
C THR A 82 10.51 -31.00 -3.15
N LYS A 83 9.63 -31.85 -3.71
CA LYS A 83 9.83 -32.64 -4.93
C LYS A 83 10.00 -31.74 -6.16
N GLU A 84 11.09 -31.94 -6.90
CA GLU A 84 11.15 -31.65 -8.34
C GLU A 84 11.60 -32.92 -9.07
N THR A 85 10.70 -33.40 -9.93
CA THR A 85 10.86 -34.49 -10.88
C THR A 85 11.62 -34.00 -12.10
N VAL A 86 12.73 -34.66 -12.47
CA VAL A 86 13.35 -34.49 -13.79
C VAL A 86 13.49 -35.84 -14.47
N ALA A 87 12.96 -35.85 -15.69
CA ALA A 87 12.77 -36.96 -16.60
C ALA A 87 14.07 -37.67 -17.00
N ALA A 88 13.90 -38.97 -17.27
CA ALA A 88 14.87 -39.85 -17.88
C ALA A 88 15.30 -39.34 -19.26
N ASN A 89 16.60 -39.38 -19.54
CA ASN A 89 17.11 -39.65 -20.87
C ASN A 89 18.29 -40.60 -20.74
N ASN A 90 18.09 -41.78 -21.30
CA ASN A 90 19.10 -42.79 -21.54
C ASN A 90 20.01 -42.29 -22.65
N ASP A 91 21.32 -42.31 -22.41
CA ASP A 91 22.27 -42.61 -23.47
C ASP A 91 23.50 -43.29 -22.88
N GLU A 92 23.96 -44.25 -23.67
CA GLU A 92 24.61 -45.49 -23.28
C GLU A 92 26.14 -45.41 -23.48
N LEU A 93 26.85 -46.38 -22.87
CA LEU A 93 28.25 -46.77 -23.12
C LEU A 93 29.41 -45.88 -22.63
N ASN A 94 29.84 -46.11 -21.38
CA ASN A 94 31.19 -46.61 -21.04
C ASN A 94 31.24 -47.05 -19.56
N PRO A 95 31.54 -48.31 -19.19
CA PRO A 95 31.68 -48.68 -17.79
C PRO A 95 33.03 -48.16 -17.28
N SER A 96 33.02 -46.94 -16.72
CA SER A 96 34.08 -46.53 -15.79
C SER A 96 34.10 -47.53 -14.62
N PRO A 97 35.28 -47.88 -14.06
CA PRO A 97 35.36 -48.83 -12.95
C PRO A 97 34.42 -48.38 -11.82
N PRO A 98 33.76 -49.31 -11.11
CA PRO A 98 32.82 -48.95 -10.05
C PRO A 98 33.56 -48.10 -9.03
N ARG A 99 33.16 -46.83 -8.88
CA ARG A 99 33.62 -46.00 -7.76
C ARG A 99 33.16 -46.71 -6.50
N MET A 100 34.09 -47.37 -5.81
CA MET A 100 33.82 -47.97 -4.51
C MET A 100 33.25 -46.88 -3.59
N LEU A 101 32.02 -47.08 -3.10
CA LEU A 101 31.47 -46.20 -2.09
C LEU A 101 32.30 -46.35 -0.81
N PRO A 102 32.66 -45.24 -0.12
CA PRO A 102 33.40 -45.33 1.13
C PRO A 102 32.63 -46.14 2.17
N SER A 103 33.31 -47.01 2.92
CA SER A 103 32.68 -47.78 3.99
C SER A 103 32.11 -46.86 5.08
N ALA A 104 31.09 -47.33 5.82
CA ALA A 104 30.51 -46.57 6.93
C ALA A 104 31.57 -46.16 7.99
N THR A 105 32.56 -47.02 8.22
CA THR A 105 33.71 -46.75 9.11
C THR A 105 34.62 -45.65 8.55
N ALA A 106 34.81 -45.58 7.22
CA ALA A 106 35.55 -44.49 6.59
C ALA A 106 34.83 -43.14 6.76
N HIS A 107 33.50 -43.12 6.64
CA HIS A 107 32.71 -41.91 6.90
C HIS A 107 32.83 -41.44 8.35
N LYS A 108 32.73 -42.35 9.34
CA LYS A 108 32.94 -42.03 10.76
C LYS A 108 34.36 -41.50 11.03
N PHE A 109 35.38 -42.11 10.43
CA PHE A 109 36.77 -41.64 10.55
C PHE A 109 36.96 -40.23 10.00
N VAL A 110 36.42 -39.93 8.82
CA VAL A 110 36.50 -38.60 8.21
C VAL A 110 35.75 -37.57 9.07
N ALA A 111 34.56 -37.90 9.57
CA ALA A 111 33.79 -37.02 10.44
C ALA A 111 34.52 -36.71 11.75
N ALA A 112 35.14 -37.72 12.38
CA ALA A 112 35.94 -37.55 13.59
C ALA A 112 37.18 -36.68 13.35
N ALA A 113 37.88 -36.88 12.22
CA ALA A 113 39.02 -36.06 11.85
C ALA A 113 38.63 -34.60 11.56
N GLN A 114 37.50 -34.38 10.86
CA GLN A 114 36.95 -33.04 10.63
C GLN A 114 36.59 -32.35 11.96
N LYS A 115 35.88 -33.06 12.84
CA LYS A 115 35.51 -32.59 14.19
C LYS A 115 36.75 -32.19 15.00
N LEU A 116 37.79 -33.03 15.02
CA LEU A 116 39.03 -32.75 15.74
C LEU A 116 39.76 -31.51 15.21
N ARG A 117 39.80 -31.29 13.89
CA ARG A 117 40.39 -30.08 13.34
C ARG A 117 39.64 -28.82 13.78
N VAL A 118 38.31 -28.86 13.78
CA VAL A 118 37.49 -27.75 14.28
C VAL A 118 37.72 -27.54 15.78
N LEU A 119 37.65 -28.60 16.58
CA LEU A 119 37.90 -28.54 18.03
C LEU A 119 39.28 -27.96 18.37
N ASN A 120 40.33 -28.39 17.67
CA ASN A 120 41.67 -27.89 17.91
C ASN A 120 41.81 -26.42 17.51
N ALA A 121 41.14 -25.98 16.44
CA ALA A 121 41.09 -24.57 16.09
C ALA A 121 40.38 -23.74 17.18
N LEU A 122 39.27 -24.25 17.74
CA LEU A 122 38.51 -23.59 18.81
C LEU A 122 39.25 -23.56 20.15
N ARG A 123 40.00 -24.63 20.47
CA ARG A 123 40.83 -24.77 21.67
C ARG A 123 42.10 -23.92 21.64
N ASN A 124 42.45 -23.35 20.49
CA ASN A 124 43.56 -22.40 20.43
C ASN A 124 43.28 -21.24 21.41
N PRO A 125 44.19 -20.94 22.36
CA PRO A 125 43.98 -19.90 23.36
C PRO A 125 43.66 -18.54 22.74
N SER A 126 44.19 -18.27 21.54
CA SER A 126 43.91 -17.05 20.80
C SER A 126 42.45 -16.92 20.39
N VAL A 127 41.67 -18.01 20.29
CA VAL A 127 40.25 -18.06 19.91
C VAL A 127 39.34 -17.86 21.11
N GLY A 128 39.69 -18.43 22.27
CA GLY A 128 38.97 -18.26 23.52
C GLY A 128 37.63 -19.02 23.59
N LEU A 129 37.44 -20.08 22.80
CA LEU A 129 36.23 -20.92 22.80
C LEU A 129 36.60 -22.40 22.95
N ALA A 130 37.26 -22.74 24.06
CA ALA A 130 37.62 -24.13 24.33
C ALA A 130 36.37 -24.98 24.62
N MET A 131 36.25 -26.13 23.97
CA MET A 131 35.15 -27.07 24.17
C MET A 131 35.59 -28.53 24.09
N THR A 132 34.87 -29.36 24.81
CA THR A 132 35.01 -30.83 24.77
C THR A 132 34.30 -31.41 23.55
N SER A 133 34.59 -32.68 23.25
CA SER A 133 33.93 -33.41 22.15
C SER A 133 32.42 -33.47 22.31
N SER A 134 31.93 -33.71 23.53
CA SER A 134 30.50 -33.78 23.85
C SER A 134 29.80 -32.43 23.71
N GLN A 135 30.44 -31.35 24.17
CA GLN A 135 29.91 -30.00 24.00
C GLN A 135 29.81 -29.59 22.53
N TYR A 136 30.74 -30.02 21.68
CA TYR A 136 30.65 -29.78 20.23
C TYR A 136 29.40 -30.42 19.63
N ASP A 137 29.06 -31.64 20.06
CA ASP A 137 27.89 -32.38 19.55
C ASP A 137 26.58 -31.72 20.00
N GLU A 138 26.49 -31.30 21.26
CA GLU A 138 25.30 -30.62 21.80
C GLU A 138 25.07 -29.24 21.16
N VAL A 139 26.13 -28.48 20.95
CA VAL A 139 26.05 -27.12 20.40
C VAL A 139 25.82 -27.14 18.90
N THR A 140 26.31 -28.19 18.24
CA THR A 140 26.40 -28.35 16.78
C THR A 140 27.31 -27.33 16.10
N ALA A 141 27.76 -27.66 14.88
CA ALA A 141 28.59 -26.77 14.08
C ALA A 141 27.90 -25.43 13.75
N ALA A 142 26.57 -25.40 13.59
CA ALA A 142 25.81 -24.17 13.37
C ALA A 142 25.85 -23.23 14.59
N GLY A 143 25.67 -23.79 15.80
CA GLY A 143 25.77 -23.03 17.05
C GLY A 143 27.17 -22.48 17.31
N ILE A 144 28.21 -23.21 16.90
CA ILE A 144 29.60 -22.76 16.96
C ILE A 144 29.82 -21.55 16.05
N VAL A 145 29.35 -21.62 14.80
CA VAL A 145 29.45 -20.48 13.85
C VAL A 145 28.76 -19.24 14.43
N ALA A 146 27.55 -19.39 14.98
CA ALA A 146 26.83 -18.28 15.61
C ALA A 146 27.60 -17.66 16.79
N ARG A 147 28.20 -18.48 17.66
CA ARG A 147 29.02 -18.00 18.79
C ARG A 147 30.29 -17.30 18.33
N LEU A 148 30.98 -17.84 17.32
CA LEU A 148 32.17 -17.20 16.77
C LEU A 148 31.86 -15.83 16.16
N VAL A 149 30.72 -15.69 15.47
CA VAL A 149 30.24 -14.40 14.97
C VAL A 149 29.96 -13.44 16.14
N ALA A 150 29.25 -13.89 17.17
CA ALA A 150 28.98 -13.08 18.38
C ALA A 150 30.28 -12.66 19.12
N MET A 151 31.31 -13.51 19.12
CA MET A 151 32.64 -13.23 19.66
C MET A 151 33.49 -12.32 18.77
N LYS A 152 32.91 -11.72 17.71
CA LYS A 152 33.61 -10.87 16.72
C LYS A 152 34.75 -11.59 15.99
N ARG A 153 34.60 -12.89 15.73
CA ARG A 153 35.56 -13.73 14.97
C ARG A 153 34.95 -14.35 13.70
N PRO A 154 34.38 -13.54 12.79
CA PRO A 154 33.64 -14.07 11.65
C PRO A 154 34.54 -14.70 10.57
N ALA A 155 35.83 -14.36 10.51
CA ALA A 155 36.77 -15.01 9.58
C ALA A 155 36.93 -16.50 9.89
N LEU A 156 37.16 -16.85 11.16
CA LEU A 156 37.24 -18.24 11.61
C LEU A 156 35.88 -18.95 11.44
N ALA A 157 34.78 -18.25 11.76
CA ALA A 157 33.43 -18.78 11.58
C ALA A 157 33.15 -19.17 10.12
N SER A 158 33.51 -18.30 9.17
CA SER A 158 33.36 -18.53 7.73
C SER A 158 34.22 -19.70 7.24
N SER A 159 35.47 -19.80 7.70
CA SER A 159 36.36 -20.93 7.36
C SER A 159 35.84 -22.26 7.90
N ILE A 160 35.40 -22.30 9.17
CA ILE A 160 34.81 -23.51 9.77
C ILE A 160 33.52 -23.90 9.06
N CYS A 161 32.64 -22.93 8.77
CA CYS A 161 31.37 -23.16 8.09
C CYS A 161 31.57 -23.76 6.69
N THR A 162 32.58 -23.28 5.96
CA THR A 162 32.96 -23.81 4.63
C THR A 162 33.61 -25.19 4.75
N TYR A 163 34.47 -25.39 5.76
CA TYR A 163 35.18 -26.65 6.00
C TYR A 163 34.24 -27.81 6.36
N VAL A 164 33.24 -27.54 7.21
CA VAL A 164 32.23 -28.52 7.64
C VAL A 164 31.13 -28.69 6.58
N ALA A 165 31.13 -27.87 5.53
CA ALA A 165 30.13 -27.88 4.45
C ALA A 165 28.68 -27.77 4.99
N LEU A 166 28.45 -26.80 5.88
CA LEU A 166 27.11 -26.51 6.42
C LEU A 166 26.14 -26.01 5.34
N GLU A 167 24.86 -25.91 5.66
CA GLU A 167 23.83 -25.41 4.75
C GLU A 167 24.21 -24.04 4.14
N ASN A 168 23.84 -23.84 2.88
CA ASN A 168 24.22 -22.64 2.13
C ASN A 168 23.72 -21.34 2.78
N SER A 169 22.58 -21.35 3.47
CA SER A 169 22.02 -20.22 4.23
C SER A 169 22.95 -19.79 5.38
N ILE A 170 23.45 -20.74 6.17
CA ILE A 170 24.40 -20.51 7.27
C ILE A 170 25.74 -20.02 6.72
N GLN A 171 26.18 -20.60 5.60
CA GLN A 171 27.40 -20.16 4.92
C GLN A 171 27.30 -18.72 4.42
N ALA A 172 26.17 -18.31 3.86
CA ALA A 172 25.93 -16.94 3.41
C ALA A 172 25.94 -15.96 4.60
N PHE A 173 25.29 -16.31 5.71
CA PHE A 173 25.33 -15.52 6.95
C PHE A 173 26.76 -15.34 7.50
N ALA A 174 27.56 -16.41 7.52
CA ALA A 174 28.94 -16.34 7.99
C ALA A 174 29.82 -15.47 7.07
N ARG A 175 29.61 -15.53 5.74
CA ARG A 175 30.28 -14.63 4.77
C ARG A 175 29.88 -13.18 4.96
N ALA A 176 28.60 -12.89 5.10
CA ALA A 176 28.10 -11.54 5.36
C ALA A 176 28.72 -10.96 6.64
N SER A 177 28.77 -11.76 7.70
CA SER A 177 29.40 -11.36 8.96
C SER A 177 30.90 -11.08 8.80
N ARG A 178 31.61 -11.87 7.97
CA ARG A 178 33.03 -11.67 7.67
C ARG A 178 33.24 -10.40 6.86
N ALA A 179 32.43 -10.18 5.83
CA ALA A 179 32.49 -8.98 4.99
C ALA A 179 32.18 -7.71 5.80
N ALA A 180 31.16 -7.74 6.67
CA ALA A 180 30.84 -6.64 7.57
C ALA A 180 32.03 -6.29 8.49
N ALA A 181 32.66 -7.29 9.12
CA ALA A 181 33.84 -7.05 9.95
C ALA A 181 35.04 -6.55 9.14
N PHE A 182 35.21 -6.99 7.89
CA PHE A 182 36.25 -6.52 7.00
C PHE A 182 36.08 -5.03 6.70
N VAL A 183 34.88 -4.59 6.32
CA VAL A 183 34.59 -3.17 6.05
C VAL A 183 34.78 -2.30 7.29
N SER A 184 34.41 -2.80 8.47
CA SER A 184 34.61 -2.08 9.73
C SER A 184 36.06 -2.10 10.23
N SER A 185 36.95 -2.90 9.64
CA SER A 185 38.35 -3.00 10.08
C SER A 185 39.21 -1.89 9.47
N SER A 186 39.84 -1.09 10.35
CA SER A 186 40.73 0.01 9.98
C SER A 186 42.18 -0.46 9.72
N THR A 187 42.36 -1.47 8.87
CA THR A 187 43.71 -1.90 8.47
C THR A 187 44.34 -0.88 7.50
N PRO A 188 45.68 -0.75 7.46
CA PRO A 188 46.37 0.18 6.55
C PRO A 188 46.12 -0.06 5.06
N GLU A 189 45.73 -1.28 4.70
CA GLU A 189 45.34 -1.66 3.34
C GLU A 189 43.90 -1.20 3.05
N ASN A 190 42.98 -1.40 3.99
CA ASN A 190 41.57 -1.03 3.82
C ASN A 190 41.35 0.48 3.78
N THR A 191 42.15 1.27 4.50
CA THR A 191 42.06 2.74 4.48
C THR A 191 42.49 3.35 3.15
N LYS A 192 43.27 2.64 2.33
CA LYS A 192 43.71 3.09 1.01
C LYS A 192 42.73 2.77 -0.11
N LEU A 193 41.81 1.82 0.11
CA LEU A 193 40.83 1.42 -0.90
C LEU A 193 39.75 2.50 -1.08
N SER A 194 39.43 2.79 -2.34
CA SER A 194 38.25 3.59 -2.68
C SER A 194 36.96 2.84 -2.35
N ASP A 195 35.85 3.57 -2.22
CA ASP A 195 34.54 2.97 -1.92
C ASP A 195 34.11 1.95 -3.00
N SER A 196 34.44 2.19 -4.28
CA SER A 196 34.16 1.23 -5.36
C SER A 196 34.98 -0.06 -5.21
N GLN A 197 36.28 0.07 -4.95
CA GLN A 197 37.17 -1.07 -4.77
C GLN A 197 36.81 -1.89 -3.54
N MET A 198 36.43 -1.22 -2.45
CA MET A 198 35.96 -1.90 -1.25
C MET A 198 34.64 -2.65 -1.49
N ALA A 199 33.72 -2.06 -2.24
CA ALA A 199 32.46 -2.72 -2.61
C ALA A 199 32.72 -3.97 -3.46
N GLU A 200 33.63 -3.92 -4.44
CA GLU A 200 34.01 -5.09 -5.26
C GLU A 200 34.57 -6.24 -4.40
N VAL A 201 35.47 -5.93 -3.46
CA VAL A 201 36.04 -6.94 -2.55
C VAL A 201 34.94 -7.57 -1.69
N VAL A 202 34.02 -6.76 -1.17
CA VAL A 202 32.87 -7.25 -0.37
C VAL A 202 31.95 -8.14 -1.20
N ILE A 203 31.65 -7.75 -2.44
CA ILE A 203 30.81 -8.53 -3.33
C ILE A 203 31.45 -9.89 -3.60
N ALA A 204 32.77 -9.93 -3.89
CA ALA A 204 33.50 -11.18 -4.08
C ALA A 204 33.45 -12.10 -2.84
N MET A 205 33.57 -11.53 -1.63
CA MET A 205 33.41 -12.29 -0.38
C MET A 205 32.01 -12.88 -0.20
N LEU A 206 30.97 -12.24 -0.73
CA LEU A 206 29.58 -12.69 -0.64
C LEU A 206 29.22 -13.73 -1.72
N THR A 207 29.82 -13.65 -2.90
CA THR A 207 29.50 -14.53 -4.05
C THR A 207 30.28 -15.84 -4.11
N LYS A 208 31.24 -16.08 -3.19
CA LYS A 208 32.22 -17.19 -3.24
C LYS A 208 33.21 -17.09 -4.43
N GLU A 209 33.49 -15.90 -4.94
CA GLU A 209 34.63 -15.72 -5.85
C GLU A 209 35.90 -15.55 -5.03
N ASP A 210 36.40 -16.66 -4.46
CA ASP A 210 37.73 -16.66 -3.86
C ASP A 210 38.74 -16.33 -4.97
N ALA A 211 39.53 -15.27 -4.76
CA ALA A 211 40.61 -14.78 -5.61
C ALA A 211 41.82 -15.74 -5.67
N GLY A 212 41.59 -17.05 -5.82
CA GLY A 212 42.63 -18.08 -5.68
C GLY A 212 42.41 -19.41 -6.40
N SER A 213 41.42 -19.57 -7.30
CA SER A 213 41.34 -20.76 -8.16
C SER A 213 41.94 -20.51 -9.54
N THR A 214 43.26 -20.40 -9.61
CA THR A 214 44.03 -20.69 -10.83
C THR A 214 44.13 -22.21 -11.00
N THR A 215 43.01 -22.87 -11.25
CA THR A 215 42.99 -24.19 -11.88
C THR A 215 41.96 -24.15 -12.97
N SER A 216 42.46 -24.08 -14.19
CA SER A 216 41.73 -24.33 -15.43
C SER A 216 41.12 -25.74 -15.38
N ASP A 217 39.90 -25.85 -14.90
CA ASP A 217 39.10 -27.06 -15.09
C ASP A 217 37.82 -26.68 -15.84
N THR A 218 37.93 -26.76 -17.16
CA THR A 218 37.00 -26.27 -18.19
C THR A 218 35.73 -27.13 -18.32
N THR A 219 35.33 -27.90 -17.30
CA THR A 219 34.20 -28.83 -17.42
C THR A 219 33.27 -28.85 -16.20
N ARG A 220 32.66 -27.70 -15.87
CA ARG A 220 31.33 -27.68 -15.22
C ARG A 220 30.62 -26.35 -15.41
N ASN A 221 30.11 -26.14 -16.62
CA ASN A 221 29.12 -25.09 -16.89
C ASN A 221 27.78 -25.47 -16.25
N LYS A 222 27.61 -25.12 -14.98
CA LYS A 222 26.31 -24.71 -14.42
C LYS A 222 26.55 -23.38 -13.73
N ARG A 223 26.46 -22.27 -14.49
CA ARG A 223 26.21 -20.96 -13.89
C ARG A 223 24.94 -21.13 -13.03
N PRO A 224 24.97 -20.93 -11.71
CA PRO A 224 23.73 -20.88 -10.95
C PRO A 224 22.87 -19.76 -11.57
N SER A 225 21.60 -20.05 -11.83
CA SER A 225 20.66 -19.06 -12.33
C SER A 225 20.69 -17.83 -11.41
N SER A 226 20.69 -16.63 -11.99
CA SER A 226 20.79 -15.35 -11.25
C SER A 226 19.75 -15.19 -10.13
N GLN A 227 18.62 -15.89 -10.24
CA GLN A 227 17.58 -15.94 -9.22
C GLN A 227 18.00 -16.77 -8.00
N HIS A 228 18.77 -17.85 -8.18
CA HIS A 228 19.18 -18.74 -7.09
C HIS A 228 20.26 -18.09 -6.22
N THR A 229 21.18 -17.30 -6.80
CA THR A 229 22.18 -16.51 -6.07
C THR A 229 21.55 -15.32 -5.33
N ALA A 230 20.51 -14.69 -5.88
CA ALA A 230 19.76 -13.62 -5.20
C ALA A 230 19.03 -14.12 -3.94
N LEU A 231 18.44 -15.33 -3.99
CA LEU A 231 17.79 -15.96 -2.83
C LEU A 231 18.80 -16.37 -1.75
N LEU A 232 20.00 -16.83 -2.16
CA LEU A 232 21.07 -17.24 -1.26
C LEU A 232 21.66 -16.09 -0.44
N ASN A 233 21.69 -14.87 -1.00
CA ASN A 233 22.28 -13.68 -0.38
C ASN A 233 21.22 -12.69 0.16
N ARG A 234 19.99 -13.16 0.39
CA ARG A 234 18.90 -12.33 0.90
C ARG A 234 19.30 -11.59 2.18
N GLY A 235 19.29 -10.26 2.16
CA GLY A 235 19.64 -9.42 3.32
C GLY A 235 21.14 -9.36 3.66
N ALA A 236 21.99 -10.11 2.96
CA ALA A 236 23.43 -10.10 3.19
C ALA A 236 24.04 -8.76 2.77
N TYR A 237 23.62 -8.20 1.64
CA TYR A 237 24.10 -6.90 1.18
C TYR A 237 23.61 -5.78 2.11
N ALA A 238 22.35 -5.83 2.55
CA ALA A 238 21.80 -4.88 3.52
C ALA A 238 22.59 -4.86 4.84
N ALA A 239 22.88 -6.04 5.42
CA ALA A 239 23.63 -6.14 6.67
C ALA A 239 25.06 -5.56 6.55
N VAL A 240 25.76 -5.84 5.45
CA VAL A 240 27.11 -5.32 5.22
C VAL A 240 27.07 -3.81 4.91
N ALA A 241 26.06 -3.33 4.19
CA ALA A 241 25.85 -1.90 3.94
C ALA A 241 25.68 -1.11 5.25
N LEU A 242 24.88 -1.61 6.19
CA LEU A 242 24.73 -0.99 7.50
C LEU A 242 26.04 -0.91 8.29
N ALA A 243 26.85 -1.97 8.23
CA ALA A 243 28.18 -1.97 8.84
C ALA A 243 29.12 -0.95 8.15
N ALA A 244 29.04 -0.81 6.83
CA ALA A 244 29.79 0.17 6.05
C ALA A 244 29.43 1.61 6.44
N ASN A 245 28.13 1.90 6.59
CA ASN A 245 27.67 3.22 7.02
C ASN A 245 28.14 3.55 8.44
N LYS A 246 28.04 2.59 9.37
CA LYS A 246 28.55 2.73 10.75
C LYS A 246 30.08 2.92 10.79
N ALA A 247 30.80 2.38 9.82
CA ALA A 247 32.24 2.58 9.64
C ALA A 247 32.60 3.90 8.94
N GLY A 248 31.62 4.76 8.61
CA GLY A 248 31.85 6.05 7.94
C GLY A 248 32.09 5.94 6.43
N ARG A 249 31.65 4.86 5.78
CA ARG A 249 31.78 4.62 4.33
C ARG A 249 30.42 4.57 3.63
N PRO A 250 29.76 5.73 3.44
CA PRO A 250 28.41 5.78 2.88
C PRO A 250 28.36 5.38 1.39
N GLY A 251 29.44 5.60 0.62
CA GLY A 251 29.49 5.22 -0.79
C GLY A 251 29.43 3.70 -0.98
N VAL A 252 30.21 2.95 -0.19
CA VAL A 252 30.13 1.47 -0.14
C VAL A 252 28.72 1.03 0.23
N SER A 253 28.11 1.64 1.25
CA SER A 253 26.76 1.32 1.70
C SER A 253 25.72 1.48 0.59
N SER A 254 25.79 2.58 -0.17
CA SER A 254 24.86 2.85 -1.28
C SER A 254 25.01 1.83 -2.41
N LEU A 255 26.25 1.53 -2.81
CA LEU A 255 26.54 0.53 -3.85
C LEU A 255 25.98 -0.85 -3.49
N LEU A 256 26.17 -1.29 -2.24
CA LEU A 256 25.67 -2.59 -1.78
C LEU A 256 24.13 -2.63 -1.72
N LEU A 257 23.47 -1.55 -1.31
CA LEU A 257 22.00 -1.51 -1.27
C LEU A 257 21.37 -1.47 -2.67
N MET A 258 22.06 -0.95 -3.68
CA MET A 258 21.60 -1.08 -5.07
C MET A 258 21.52 -2.55 -5.51
N LEU A 259 22.41 -3.41 -5.01
CA LEU A 259 22.45 -4.84 -5.31
C LEU A 259 21.47 -5.67 -4.46
N GLU A 260 20.99 -5.15 -3.33
CA GLU A 260 20.01 -5.84 -2.51
C GLU A 260 18.69 -5.99 -3.26
N THR A 261 18.28 -7.24 -3.47
CA THR A 261 17.05 -7.59 -4.19
C THR A 261 15.83 -7.67 -3.26
N SER A 262 16.06 -7.95 -1.97
CA SER A 262 14.99 -8.08 -1.00
C SER A 262 14.53 -6.71 -0.49
N VAL A 263 13.38 -6.26 -0.97
CA VAL A 263 12.78 -4.97 -0.58
C VAL A 263 12.51 -4.88 0.92
N LYS A 264 12.13 -6.00 1.55
CA LYS A 264 11.88 -6.10 3.00
C LYS A 264 13.13 -5.84 3.86
N GLU A 265 14.32 -6.11 3.33
CA GLU A 265 15.59 -5.85 4.02
C GLU A 265 16.18 -4.50 3.59
N LYS A 266 16.04 -4.16 2.30
CA LYS A 266 16.54 -2.92 1.71
C LYS A 266 15.90 -1.67 2.29
N VAL A 267 14.56 -1.65 2.44
CA VAL A 267 13.84 -0.45 2.94
C VAL A 267 14.22 -0.12 4.39
N PRO A 268 14.17 -1.06 5.36
CA PRO A 268 14.66 -0.79 6.72
C PRO A 268 16.14 -0.37 6.76
N ALA A 269 17.00 -0.96 5.93
CA ALA A 269 18.40 -0.56 5.87
C ALA A 269 18.58 0.87 5.36
N LEU A 270 17.86 1.28 4.32
CA LEU A 270 17.88 2.66 3.81
C LEU A 270 17.37 3.66 4.86
N ILE A 271 16.35 3.29 5.65
CA ILE A 271 15.84 4.10 6.77
C ILE A 271 16.94 4.31 7.84
N GLU A 272 17.66 3.26 8.24
CA GLU A 272 18.73 3.36 9.26
C GLU A 272 19.92 4.21 8.78
N ILE A 273 20.20 4.23 7.48
CA ILE A 273 21.23 5.10 6.87
C ILE A 273 20.76 6.55 6.74
N GLY A 274 19.45 6.80 6.83
CA GLY A 274 18.85 8.13 6.65
C GLY A 274 18.49 8.47 5.20
N ALA A 275 18.54 7.50 4.29
CA ALA A 275 18.15 7.63 2.88
C ALA A 275 16.62 7.44 2.70
N PHE A 276 15.82 8.26 3.40
CA PHE A 276 14.37 8.07 3.49
C PHE A 276 13.63 8.24 2.16
N ALA A 277 14.07 9.16 1.30
CA ALA A 277 13.44 9.39 -0.01
C ALA A 277 13.60 8.17 -0.93
N ASP A 278 14.79 7.57 -0.95
CA ASP A 278 15.07 6.35 -1.71
C ASP A 278 14.30 5.15 -1.14
N ALA A 279 14.23 5.04 0.19
CA ALA A 279 13.41 4.02 0.85
C ALA A 279 11.94 4.11 0.45
N ALA A 280 11.38 5.33 0.40
CA ALA A 280 10.01 5.56 -0.04
C ALA A 280 9.80 5.21 -1.52
N ALA A 281 10.75 5.58 -2.40
CA ALA A 281 10.69 5.23 -3.82
C ALA A 281 10.72 3.70 -4.05
N VAL A 282 11.53 2.97 -3.27
CA VAL A 282 11.59 1.50 -3.32
C VAL A 282 10.29 0.88 -2.79
N ALA A 283 9.70 1.42 -1.73
CA ALA A 283 8.41 0.94 -1.23
C ALA A 283 7.26 1.16 -2.24
N VAL A 284 7.26 2.32 -2.92
CA VAL A 284 6.27 2.65 -3.95
C VAL A 284 6.40 1.76 -5.18
N SER A 285 7.62 1.40 -5.61
CA SER A 285 7.80 0.54 -6.79
C SER A 285 7.20 -0.87 -6.61
N VAL A 286 7.10 -1.35 -5.36
CA VAL A 286 6.45 -2.61 -4.99
C VAL A 286 4.98 -2.43 -4.59
N TRP A 287 4.51 -1.19 -4.47
CA TRP A 287 3.17 -0.85 -3.99
C TRP A 287 2.87 -1.33 -2.57
N ASP A 288 3.90 -1.36 -1.71
CA ASP A 288 3.77 -1.75 -0.31
C ASP A 288 3.49 -0.52 0.57
N ALA A 289 2.22 -0.34 0.95
CA ALA A 289 1.78 0.79 1.75
C ALA A 289 2.32 0.74 3.19
N ASP A 290 2.57 -0.46 3.75
CA ASP A 290 3.05 -0.61 5.13
C ASP A 290 4.51 -0.20 5.22
N LEU A 291 5.34 -0.62 4.26
CA LEU A 291 6.74 -0.18 4.16
C LEU A 291 6.86 1.31 3.88
N LEU A 292 5.98 1.86 3.03
CA LEU A 292 5.94 3.29 2.76
C LEU A 292 5.55 4.07 4.02
N PHE A 293 4.53 3.62 4.75
CA PHE A 293 4.10 4.22 6.01
C PHE A 293 5.18 4.14 7.09
N LEU A 294 5.87 3.00 7.22
CA LEU A 294 7.01 2.83 8.13
C LEU A 294 8.13 3.83 7.80
N THR A 295 8.43 4.01 6.52
CA THR A 295 9.44 4.98 6.07
C THR A 295 9.07 6.41 6.44
N LEU A 296 7.82 6.80 6.19
CA LEU A 296 7.33 8.16 6.43
C LEU A 296 7.27 8.49 7.92
N THR A 297 6.80 7.57 8.74
CA THR A 297 6.74 7.76 10.21
C THR A 297 8.13 7.78 10.83
N SER A 298 9.05 6.94 10.34
CA SER A 298 10.46 6.97 10.77
C SER A 298 11.14 8.29 10.37
N PHE A 299 10.85 8.80 9.17
CA PHE A 299 11.36 10.08 8.71
C PHE A 299 10.80 11.25 9.53
N GLU A 300 9.50 11.27 9.81
CA GLU A 300 8.88 12.28 10.68
C GLU A 300 9.56 12.33 12.05
N LYS A 301 9.74 11.15 12.68
CA LYS A 301 10.44 11.03 13.96
C LYS A 301 11.88 11.55 13.89
N ALA A 302 12.62 11.24 12.83
CA ALA A 302 13.98 11.73 12.63
C ALA A 302 14.05 13.26 12.48
N CYS A 303 13.11 13.87 11.74
CA CYS A 303 13.00 15.32 11.62
C CYS A 303 12.69 16.02 12.96
N LEU A 304 11.83 15.41 13.77
CA LEU A 304 11.48 15.93 15.10
C LEU A 304 12.64 15.79 16.09
N GLN A 305 13.40 14.70 16.03
CA GLN A 305 14.55 14.46 16.93
C GLN A 305 15.77 15.30 16.57
N SER A 306 15.98 15.60 15.27
CA SER A 306 17.13 16.38 14.80
C SER A 306 16.99 17.89 15.02
N SER A 307 15.80 18.38 15.40
CA SER A 307 15.51 19.81 15.55
C SER A 307 15.25 20.15 17.02
N SER A 308 15.79 21.28 17.49
CA SER A 308 15.58 21.77 18.86
C SER A 308 14.11 22.15 19.13
N ASP A 309 13.45 22.69 18.10
CA ASP A 309 12.02 23.01 18.12
C ASP A 309 11.22 22.01 17.26
N ALA A 310 10.16 21.45 17.83
CA ALA A 310 9.24 20.54 17.15
C ALA A 310 8.60 21.18 15.91
N ASN A 311 8.33 22.49 15.92
CA ASN A 311 7.75 23.17 14.76
C ASN A 311 8.73 23.26 13.59
N GLN A 312 10.01 23.53 13.86
CA GLN A 312 11.05 23.52 12.82
C GLN A 312 11.23 22.12 12.22
N GLY A 313 11.19 21.09 13.07
CA GLY A 313 11.21 19.69 12.62
C GLY A 313 10.04 19.37 11.67
N ARG A 314 8.83 19.81 12.00
CA ARG A 314 7.64 19.63 11.14
C ARG A 314 7.74 20.38 9.82
N ILE A 315 8.25 21.62 9.83
CA ILE A 315 8.44 22.40 8.60
C ILE A 315 9.43 21.69 7.68
N LYS A 316 10.57 21.23 8.21
CA LYS A 316 11.56 20.45 7.45
C LYS A 316 10.96 19.15 6.90
N PHE A 317 10.17 18.44 7.70
CA PHE A 317 9.48 17.22 7.26
C PHE A 317 8.56 17.52 6.06
N ILE A 318 7.68 18.51 6.18
CA ILE A 318 6.73 18.89 5.12
C ILE A 318 7.47 19.32 3.85
N ASP A 319 8.49 20.17 3.98
CA ASP A 319 9.31 20.65 2.86
C ASP A 319 9.96 19.48 2.10
N MET A 320 10.57 18.55 2.84
CA MET A 320 11.20 17.37 2.25
C MET A 320 10.17 16.45 1.57
N ILE A 321 9.01 16.22 2.18
CA ILE A 321 7.93 15.42 1.61
C ILE A 321 7.45 16.01 0.27
N ILE A 322 7.34 17.34 0.18
CA ILE A 322 6.87 18.01 -1.05
C ILE A 322 7.93 17.95 -2.16
N HIS A 323 9.21 18.15 -1.82
CA HIS A 323 10.25 18.40 -2.82
C HIS A 323 11.16 17.20 -3.12
N LYS A 324 11.23 16.20 -2.23
CA LYS A 324 12.14 15.06 -2.36
C LYS A 324 11.45 13.70 -2.40
N PHE A 325 10.27 13.56 -1.81
CA PHE A 325 9.55 12.29 -1.80
C PHE A 325 8.64 12.16 -3.03
N THR A 326 8.16 10.94 -3.27
CA THR A 326 7.25 10.65 -4.37
C THR A 326 5.83 11.21 -4.09
N PRO A 327 5.05 11.54 -5.13
CA PRO A 327 3.67 12.00 -4.98
C PRO A 327 2.78 11.01 -4.21
N GLU A 328 3.01 9.71 -4.37
CA GLU A 328 2.29 8.63 -3.69
C GLU A 328 2.51 8.68 -2.18
N ALA A 329 3.72 9.01 -1.73
CA ALA A 329 4.04 9.18 -0.32
C ALA A 329 3.22 10.31 0.31
N MET A 330 3.10 11.44 -0.41
CA MET A 330 2.25 12.55 0.02
C MET A 330 0.77 12.15 0.06
N ASN A 331 0.28 11.40 -0.92
CA ASN A 331 -1.11 10.94 -0.96
C ASN A 331 -1.44 10.00 0.20
N LEU A 332 -0.52 9.09 0.55
CA LEU A 332 -0.66 8.22 1.71
C LEU A 332 -0.74 9.03 3.01
N LEU A 333 0.15 10.02 3.20
CA LEU A 333 0.09 10.91 4.37
C LEU A 333 -1.23 11.68 4.44
N GLN A 334 -1.70 12.23 3.33
CA GLN A 334 -3.00 12.92 3.29
C GLN A 334 -4.14 11.99 3.71
N SER A 335 -4.16 10.75 3.20
CA SER A 335 -5.16 9.74 3.55
C SER A 335 -5.10 9.37 5.04
N TYR A 336 -3.89 9.19 5.57
CA TYR A 336 -3.65 8.89 6.98
C TYR A 336 -4.17 10.00 7.90
N TYR A 337 -3.80 11.26 7.65
CA TYR A 337 -4.24 12.38 8.48
C TYR A 337 -5.76 12.62 8.40
N ARG A 338 -6.38 12.44 7.22
CA ARG A 338 -7.84 12.52 7.06
C ARG A 338 -8.55 11.41 7.86
N SER A 339 -8.03 10.19 7.83
CA SER A 339 -8.63 9.03 8.49
C SER A 339 -8.45 9.06 10.02
N SER A 340 -7.27 9.46 10.50
CA SER A 340 -6.97 9.60 11.93
C SER A 340 -7.89 10.63 12.60
N ASN A 341 -8.24 11.72 11.89
CA ASN A 341 -9.17 12.74 12.37
C ASN A 341 -10.62 12.22 12.56
N ASN A 342 -11.01 11.13 11.88
CA ASN A 342 -12.35 10.52 12.03
C ASN A 342 -12.43 9.52 13.19
N SER A 343 -11.31 8.97 13.65
CA SER A 343 -11.29 8.20 14.90
C SER A 343 -11.43 9.15 16.08
N MET A 344 -12.16 8.71 17.10
CA MET A 344 -12.40 9.46 18.34
C MET A 344 -11.08 9.61 19.09
N ALA A 345 -10.27 10.59 18.69
CA ALA A 345 -9.00 10.87 19.34
C ALA A 345 -9.28 11.17 20.81
N SER A 346 -8.63 10.40 21.68
CA SER A 346 -8.69 10.64 23.12
C SER A 346 -8.25 12.06 23.42
N PRO A 347 -8.92 12.76 24.35
CA PRO A 347 -8.55 14.11 24.75
C PRO A 347 -7.18 14.06 25.44
N GLY A 348 -6.09 14.32 24.70
CA GLY A 348 -4.74 14.30 25.25
C GLY A 348 -3.59 14.09 24.26
N SER A 349 -3.83 13.62 23.02
CA SER A 349 -2.76 13.59 22.00
C SER A 349 -2.67 14.92 21.26
N THR A 350 -1.88 15.84 21.81
CA THR A 350 -1.56 17.17 21.28
C THR A 350 -0.67 17.12 20.03
N ILE A 351 -1.06 16.34 19.03
CA ILE A 351 -0.58 16.50 17.66
C ILE A 351 -1.86 16.76 16.86
N ASP A 352 -2.13 18.02 16.55
CA ASP A 352 -3.24 18.39 15.68
C ASP A 352 -2.97 17.85 14.28
N ASN A 353 -3.37 16.61 14.01
CA ASN A 353 -3.31 16.00 12.69
C ASN A 353 -4.02 16.86 11.64
N GLU A 354 -5.07 17.60 12.04
CA GLU A 354 -5.72 18.62 11.21
C GLU A 354 -4.75 19.76 10.85
N THR A 355 -4.01 20.30 11.81
CA THR A 355 -3.05 21.38 11.58
C THR A 355 -1.88 20.91 10.70
N THR A 356 -1.34 19.72 10.93
CA THR A 356 -0.30 19.13 10.08
C THR A 356 -0.79 18.91 8.66
N LEU A 357 -2.00 18.37 8.48
CA LEU A 357 -2.62 18.20 7.16
C LEU A 357 -2.83 19.55 6.45
N MET A 358 -3.34 20.56 7.16
CA MET A 358 -3.53 21.90 6.60
C MET A 358 -2.20 22.51 6.15
N ASN A 359 -1.16 22.42 6.98
CA ASN A 359 0.17 22.91 6.64
C ASN A 359 0.74 22.18 5.42
N LEU A 360 0.62 20.85 5.36
CA LEU A 360 1.05 20.05 4.21
C LEU A 360 0.34 20.50 2.92
N LEU A 361 -0.99 20.64 2.95
CA LEU A 361 -1.77 21.05 1.78
C LEU A 361 -1.44 22.49 1.35
N ILE A 362 -1.32 23.43 2.29
CA ILE A 362 -0.97 24.83 2.01
C ILE A 362 0.44 24.92 1.42
N SER A 363 1.44 24.27 2.03
CA SER A 363 2.82 24.26 1.53
C SER A 363 2.93 23.60 0.15
N SER A 364 2.09 22.61 -0.13
CA SER A 364 1.99 21.98 -1.47
C SER A 364 1.19 22.78 -2.51
N GLN A 365 0.73 24.00 -2.16
CA GLN A 365 -0.11 24.86 -3.01
C GLN A 365 -1.47 24.24 -3.39
N LYS A 366 -1.93 23.22 -2.67
CA LYS A 366 -3.25 22.57 -2.87
C LYS A 366 -4.36 23.30 -2.11
N PHE A 367 -4.56 24.58 -2.43
CA PHE A 367 -5.49 25.46 -1.71
C PHE A 367 -6.96 25.03 -1.80
N ILE A 368 -7.37 24.43 -2.92
CA ILE A 368 -8.73 23.92 -3.10
C ILE A 368 -9.00 22.78 -2.10
N GLU A 369 -8.07 21.84 -1.96
CA GLU A 369 -8.20 20.72 -1.02
C GLU A 369 -8.16 21.20 0.43
N ALA A 370 -7.23 22.10 0.76
CA ALA A 370 -7.08 22.66 2.11
C ALA A 370 -8.35 23.42 2.55
N GLY A 371 -8.84 24.34 1.72
CA GLY A 371 -10.04 25.11 2.01
C GLY A 371 -11.28 24.21 2.07
N SER A 372 -11.39 23.20 1.20
CA SER A 372 -12.52 22.26 1.21
C SER A 372 -12.52 21.41 2.48
N HIS A 373 -11.36 20.92 2.92
CA HIS A 373 -11.24 20.17 4.17
C HIS A 373 -11.70 21.02 5.37
N LYS A 374 -11.27 22.29 5.44
CA LYS A 374 -11.69 23.22 6.50
C LYS A 374 -13.18 23.57 6.43
N ALA A 375 -13.73 23.74 5.23
CA ALA A 375 -15.15 23.98 5.05
C ALA A 375 -15.97 22.77 5.51
N ILE A 376 -15.57 21.55 5.15
CA ILE A 376 -16.24 20.30 5.55
C ILE A 376 -16.16 20.09 7.06
N SER A 377 -15.03 20.41 7.70
CA SER A 377 -14.90 20.30 9.16
C SER A 377 -15.85 21.23 9.92
N SER A 378 -16.31 22.33 9.32
CA SER A 378 -17.37 23.19 9.89
C SER A 378 -18.73 22.50 9.98
N PHE A 379 -18.99 21.49 9.13
CA PHE A 379 -20.25 20.74 9.08
C PHE A 379 -20.19 19.40 9.82
N SER A 380 -19.00 18.93 10.21
CA SER A 380 -18.80 17.62 10.84
C SER A 380 -18.75 17.70 12.38
N LYS A 381 -19.28 16.64 13.01
CA LYS A 381 -19.22 16.26 14.45
C LYS A 381 -20.17 16.89 15.47
N ASP A 382 -20.92 17.95 15.19
CA ASP A 382 -21.99 18.33 16.13
C ASP A 382 -23.17 19.01 15.43
N LYS A 383 -24.32 18.32 15.41
CA LYS A 383 -25.59 18.95 15.01
C LYS A 383 -25.95 20.14 15.93
N LYS A 384 -25.24 20.29 17.05
CA LYS A 384 -25.36 21.40 18.02
C LYS A 384 -24.38 22.55 17.83
N LYS A 385 -23.36 22.47 16.94
CA LYS A 385 -22.50 23.64 16.66
C LYS A 385 -23.37 24.74 16.09
N ASN A 386 -23.55 25.79 16.89
CA ASN A 386 -24.37 26.94 16.57
C ASN A 386 -23.90 27.55 15.25
N ARG A 387 -24.83 28.10 14.46
CA ARG A 387 -24.54 28.85 13.22
C ARG A 387 -23.41 29.87 13.41
N HIS A 388 -23.37 30.52 14.56
CA HIS A 388 -22.34 31.49 14.94
C HIS A 388 -20.92 30.91 15.07
N GLU A 389 -20.79 29.64 15.43
CA GLU A 389 -19.49 28.95 15.54
C GLU A 389 -18.97 28.48 14.19
N ARG A 390 -19.86 28.30 13.19
CA ARG A 390 -19.49 27.85 11.84
C ARG A 390 -18.91 28.98 10.98
N ILE A 391 -19.48 30.17 11.07
CA ILE A 391 -19.04 31.34 10.31
C ILE A 391 -17.52 31.61 10.41
N PRO A 392 -16.87 31.65 11.58
CA PRO A 392 -15.42 31.88 11.65
C PRO A 392 -14.61 30.77 10.97
N ILE A 393 -15.04 29.51 11.04
CA ILE A 393 -14.37 28.37 10.38
C ILE A 393 -14.47 28.50 8.86
N ILE A 394 -15.64 28.88 8.35
CA ILE A 394 -15.88 29.08 6.91
C ILE A 394 -15.12 30.31 6.40
N LYS A 395 -15.02 31.39 7.20
CA LYS A 395 -14.18 32.54 6.88
C LYS A 395 -12.71 32.17 6.78
N GLU A 396 -12.23 31.29 7.66
CA GLU A 396 -10.87 30.77 7.57
C GLU A 396 -10.67 29.91 6.31
N ALA A 397 -11.66 29.09 5.92
CA ALA A 397 -11.63 28.38 4.65
C ALA A 397 -11.56 29.36 3.45
N SER A 398 -12.32 30.46 3.48
CA SER A 398 -12.22 31.53 2.47
C SER A 398 -10.82 32.15 2.41
N ARG A 399 -10.20 32.42 3.56
CA ARG A 399 -8.82 32.92 3.63
C ARG A 399 -7.84 31.96 2.95
N VAL A 400 -7.98 30.66 3.19
CA VAL A 400 -7.16 29.61 2.55
C VAL A 400 -7.38 29.59 1.04
N PHE A 401 -8.62 29.66 0.55
CA PHE A 401 -8.91 29.77 -0.88
C PHE A 401 -8.34 31.06 -1.49
N GLY A 402 -8.19 32.13 -0.70
CA GLY A 402 -7.59 33.39 -1.16
C GLY A 402 -6.07 33.36 -1.34
N LEU A 403 -5.38 32.31 -0.89
CA LEU A 403 -3.93 32.16 -1.07
C LEU A 403 -3.55 31.80 -2.52
N GLY A 404 -4.46 31.17 -3.27
CA GLY A 404 -4.24 30.68 -4.63
C GLY A 404 -5.06 31.43 -5.69
N LYS A 405 -4.50 31.59 -6.89
CA LYS A 405 -5.23 32.14 -8.06
C LYS A 405 -6.26 31.16 -8.64
N GLU A 406 -6.03 29.86 -8.49
CA GLU A 406 -6.93 28.81 -9.00
C GLU A 406 -8.18 28.63 -8.14
N SER A 407 -8.11 29.01 -6.85
CA SER A 407 -9.18 28.87 -5.87
C SER A 407 -10.08 30.11 -5.74
N VAL A 408 -9.99 31.05 -6.69
CA VAL A 408 -10.77 32.31 -6.67
C VAL A 408 -12.28 32.04 -6.66
N PHE A 409 -12.74 31.06 -7.43
CA PHE A 409 -14.16 30.68 -7.45
C PHE A 409 -14.62 30.19 -6.07
N GLN A 410 -13.88 29.28 -5.45
CA GLN A 410 -14.20 28.72 -4.13
C GLN A 410 -14.20 29.81 -3.06
N LYS A 411 -13.24 30.76 -3.12
CA LYS A 411 -13.24 31.94 -2.24
C LYS A 411 -14.53 32.74 -2.38
N VAL A 412 -14.87 33.15 -3.60
CA VAL A 412 -16.07 33.97 -3.87
C VAL A 412 -17.34 33.23 -3.44
N ALA A 413 -17.47 31.94 -3.77
CA ALA A 413 -18.61 31.13 -3.37
C ALA A 413 -18.73 31.00 -1.84
N THR A 414 -17.60 30.88 -1.15
CA THR A 414 -17.54 30.79 0.32
C THR A 414 -17.89 32.12 1.00
N ASP A 415 -17.43 33.23 0.44
CA ASP A 415 -17.77 34.59 0.89
C ASP A 415 -19.27 34.86 0.69
N GLU A 416 -19.81 34.56 -0.51
CA GLU A 416 -21.25 34.69 -0.80
C GLU A 416 -22.10 33.81 0.12
N TYR A 417 -21.64 32.60 0.47
CA TYR A 417 -22.31 31.73 1.43
C TYR A 417 -22.32 32.34 2.85
N CYS A 418 -21.20 32.90 3.31
CA CYS A 418 -21.16 33.62 4.60
C CYS A 418 -22.11 34.81 4.62
N GLU A 419 -22.14 35.60 3.55
CA GLU A 419 -23.08 36.71 3.42
C GLU A 419 -24.54 36.25 3.41
N LEU A 420 -24.83 35.11 2.77
CA LEU A 420 -26.19 34.56 2.71
C LEU A 420 -26.68 34.20 4.11
N LEU A 421 -25.84 33.58 4.93
CA LEU A 421 -26.19 33.27 6.31
C LEU A 421 -26.55 34.54 7.09
N VAL A 422 -25.79 35.63 6.91
CA VAL A 422 -26.06 36.93 7.55
C VAL A 422 -27.38 37.53 7.04
N ASP A 423 -27.63 37.50 5.73
CA ASP A 423 -28.89 37.99 5.16
C ASP A 423 -30.10 37.17 5.63
N GLN A 424 -29.98 35.85 5.74
CA GLN A 424 -31.01 34.96 6.28
C GLN A 424 -31.27 35.26 7.77
N ASP A 425 -30.23 35.54 8.55
CA ASP A 425 -30.37 35.93 9.96
C ASP A 425 -31.11 37.26 10.09
N ARG A 426 -30.77 38.26 9.25
CA ARG A 426 -31.47 39.54 9.17
C ARG A 426 -32.94 39.36 8.81
N LEU A 427 -33.25 38.52 7.82
CA LEU A 427 -34.63 38.26 7.39
C LEU A 427 -35.46 37.60 8.51
N ARG A 428 -34.90 36.60 9.20
CA ARG A 428 -35.57 35.95 10.34
C ARG A 428 -35.85 36.94 11.47
N ALA A 429 -34.91 37.83 11.77
CA ALA A 429 -35.10 38.89 12.78
C ALA A 429 -36.14 39.94 12.34
N GLN A 430 -36.07 40.39 11.09
CA GLN A 430 -36.96 41.42 10.54
C GLN A 430 -38.44 41.00 10.53
N TYR A 431 -38.71 39.71 10.28
CA TYR A 431 -40.07 39.16 10.18
C TYR A 431 -40.44 38.27 11.37
N ASN A 432 -39.56 38.18 12.38
CA ASN A 432 -39.72 37.36 13.58
C ASN A 432 -40.20 35.92 13.31
N SER A 433 -39.70 35.30 12.24
CA SER A 433 -40.16 33.98 11.80
C SER A 433 -39.00 33.16 11.20
N PRO A 434 -38.74 31.94 11.70
CA PRO A 434 -37.73 31.06 11.14
C PRO A 434 -38.14 30.51 9.76
N LEU A 435 -39.43 30.58 9.40
CA LEU A 435 -39.96 30.05 8.15
C LEU A 435 -39.61 30.92 6.94
N VAL A 436 -39.27 32.19 7.15
CA VAL A 436 -38.90 33.14 6.07
C VAL A 436 -37.57 32.75 5.43
N ALA A 437 -36.65 32.20 6.23
CA ALA A 437 -35.37 31.70 5.76
C ALA A 437 -34.98 30.46 6.59
N PRO A 438 -35.48 29.27 6.23
CA PRO A 438 -35.22 28.04 6.96
C PRO A 438 -33.72 27.70 7.02
N GLU A 439 -33.34 26.91 8.02
CA GLU A 439 -31.94 26.54 8.20
C GLU A 439 -31.37 25.75 7.02
N SER A 440 -30.08 25.98 6.71
CA SER A 440 -29.39 25.32 5.61
C SER A 440 -30.05 25.53 4.23
N SER A 441 -30.87 26.58 4.09
CA SER A 441 -31.50 26.90 2.81
C SER A 441 -30.52 27.52 1.83
N SER A 442 -30.63 27.12 0.56
CA SER A 442 -29.92 27.79 -0.54
C SER A 442 -30.56 29.14 -0.86
N VAL A 443 -29.90 29.98 -1.65
CA VAL A 443 -30.46 31.24 -2.17
C VAL A 443 -31.84 31.00 -2.79
N THR A 444 -31.94 29.98 -3.66
CA THR A 444 -33.18 29.58 -4.34
C THR A 444 -34.30 29.23 -3.36
N TYR A 445 -33.99 28.43 -2.33
CA TYR A 445 -34.98 28.02 -1.34
C TYR A 445 -35.33 29.16 -0.38
N THR A 446 -34.40 30.07 -0.10
CA THR A 446 -34.65 31.30 0.67
C THR A 446 -35.66 32.18 -0.07
N ILE A 447 -35.46 32.43 -1.37
CA ILE A 447 -36.42 33.18 -2.19
C ILE A 447 -37.80 32.50 -2.19
N LEU A 448 -37.82 31.17 -2.38
CA LEU A 448 -39.07 30.41 -2.39
C LEU A 448 -39.82 30.48 -1.04
N SER A 449 -39.09 30.38 0.07
CA SER A 449 -39.68 30.45 1.42
C SER A 449 -40.20 31.85 1.76
N ILE A 450 -39.50 32.92 1.36
CA ILE A 450 -40.02 34.30 1.44
C ILE A 450 -41.35 34.43 0.67
N LEU A 451 -41.40 33.95 -0.57
CA LEU A 451 -42.61 34.02 -1.41
C LEU A 451 -43.78 33.24 -0.81
N LYS A 452 -43.52 32.07 -0.23
CA LYS A 452 -44.55 31.27 0.44
C LYS A 452 -45.00 31.89 1.75
N HIS A 453 -44.08 32.45 2.54
CA HIS A 453 -44.41 33.10 3.80
C HIS A 453 -45.31 34.33 3.59
N ALA A 454 -45.20 35.00 2.45
CA ALA A 454 -46.10 36.10 2.10
C ALA A 454 -47.59 35.69 2.13
N ALA A 455 -47.94 34.43 1.87
CA ALA A 455 -49.33 33.95 1.97
C ALA A 455 -49.87 33.96 3.40
N SER A 456 -48.98 33.82 4.40
CA SER A 456 -49.35 33.84 5.82
C SER A 456 -49.41 35.25 6.43
N CYS A 457 -49.09 36.29 5.64
CA CYS A 457 -49.11 37.67 6.11
C CYS A 457 -50.45 38.34 5.80
N GLU A 458 -51.09 38.91 6.82
CA GLU A 458 -52.38 39.60 6.67
C GLU A 458 -52.25 41.02 6.09
N SER A 459 -51.12 41.70 6.32
CA SER A 459 -50.90 43.08 5.88
C SER A 459 -50.43 43.17 4.42
N PRO A 460 -51.16 43.87 3.52
CA PRO A 460 -50.74 44.06 2.12
C PRO A 460 -49.38 44.74 1.97
N ASN A 461 -49.03 45.65 2.89
CA ASN A 461 -47.73 46.33 2.89
C ASN A 461 -46.59 45.37 3.26
N ALA A 462 -46.83 44.44 4.18
CA ALA A 462 -45.85 43.42 4.56
C ALA A 462 -45.61 42.43 3.40
N VAL A 463 -46.66 42.00 2.71
CA VAL A 463 -46.57 41.15 1.51
C VAL A 463 -45.73 41.83 0.42
N LYS A 464 -46.00 43.12 0.14
CA LYS A 464 -45.22 43.90 -0.83
C LYS A 464 -43.75 43.98 -0.44
N LYS A 465 -43.45 44.18 0.85
CA LYS A 465 -42.07 44.24 1.36
C LYS A 465 -41.35 42.89 1.21
N LEU A 466 -42.02 41.77 1.49
CA LEU A 466 -41.47 40.42 1.29
C LEU A 466 -41.13 40.15 -0.17
N TYR A 467 -42.00 40.55 -1.12
CA TYR A 467 -41.69 40.43 -2.55
C TYR A 467 -40.51 41.31 -2.97
N GLN A 468 -40.41 42.52 -2.44
CA GLN A 468 -39.24 43.39 -2.67
C GLN A 468 -37.95 42.80 -2.08
N ASP A 469 -38.03 42.19 -0.91
CA ASP A 469 -36.88 41.53 -0.27
C ASP A 469 -36.45 40.28 -1.07
N ALA A 470 -37.39 39.51 -1.61
CA ALA A 470 -37.11 38.40 -2.53
C ALA A 470 -36.41 38.86 -3.82
N ASP A 471 -36.90 39.96 -4.43
CA ASP A 471 -36.28 40.55 -5.62
C ASP A 471 -34.91 41.17 -5.32
N ARG A 472 -34.74 41.79 -4.14
CA ARG A 472 -33.44 42.29 -3.66
C ARG A 472 -32.44 41.15 -3.50
N LEU A 473 -32.86 40.03 -2.91
CA LEU A 473 -32.01 38.85 -2.73
C LEU A 473 -31.63 38.24 -4.08
N ALA A 474 -32.59 38.12 -5.01
CA ALA A 474 -32.32 37.65 -6.36
C ALA A 474 -31.31 38.53 -7.10
N LYS A 475 -31.43 39.86 -6.98
CA LYS A 475 -30.48 40.82 -7.56
C LYS A 475 -29.10 40.71 -6.92
N LYS A 476 -29.02 40.63 -5.58
CA LYS A 476 -27.75 40.55 -4.84
C LYS A 476 -26.95 39.31 -5.26
N TYR A 477 -27.58 38.14 -5.32
CA TYR A 477 -26.95 36.87 -5.65
C TYR A 477 -27.00 36.52 -7.15
N ARG A 478 -27.26 37.53 -8.01
CA ARG A 478 -27.24 37.40 -9.48
C ARG A 478 -28.06 36.21 -10.01
N VAL A 479 -29.23 35.96 -9.41
CA VAL A 479 -30.11 34.87 -9.80
C VAL A 479 -30.63 35.16 -11.22
N PRO A 480 -30.45 34.24 -12.19
CA PRO A 480 -30.93 34.45 -13.56
C PRO A 480 -32.43 34.74 -13.61
N GLU A 481 -32.84 35.67 -14.47
CA GLU A 481 -34.23 36.11 -14.55
C GLU A 481 -35.20 34.94 -14.81
N LYS A 482 -34.86 34.06 -15.77
CA LYS A 482 -35.63 32.83 -16.03
C LYS A 482 -35.85 32.00 -14.75
N ARG A 483 -34.81 31.82 -13.93
CA ARG A 483 -34.89 31.06 -12.67
C ARG A 483 -35.78 31.77 -11.66
N LEU A 484 -35.65 33.09 -11.52
CA LEU A 484 -36.49 33.88 -10.62
C LEU A 484 -37.98 33.76 -10.99
N TRP A 485 -38.32 33.83 -12.28
CA TRP A 485 -39.70 33.67 -12.73
C TRP A 485 -40.25 32.27 -12.43
N TYR A 486 -39.48 31.21 -12.65
CA TYR A 486 -39.88 29.86 -12.22
C TYR A 486 -40.13 29.78 -10.71
N LEU A 487 -39.27 30.40 -9.89
CA LEU A 487 -39.45 30.44 -8.43
C LEU A 487 -40.69 31.22 -8.02
N LYS A 488 -41.00 32.34 -8.69
CA LYS A 488 -42.22 33.11 -8.45
C LYS A 488 -43.47 32.29 -8.79
N VAL A 489 -43.53 31.67 -9.96
CA VAL A 489 -44.67 30.80 -10.35
C VAL A 489 -44.84 29.66 -9.36
N ARG A 490 -43.75 28.97 -9.01
CA ARG A 490 -43.78 27.87 -8.05
C ARG A 490 -44.20 28.32 -6.65
N GLY A 491 -43.59 29.38 -6.13
CA GLY A 491 -43.88 29.90 -4.79
C GLY A 491 -45.32 30.36 -4.65
N LEU A 492 -45.82 31.12 -5.62
CA LEU A 492 -47.20 31.66 -5.60
C LEU A 492 -48.25 30.55 -5.79
N SER A 493 -48.02 29.59 -6.68
CA SER A 493 -48.96 28.49 -6.91
C SER A 493 -49.00 27.49 -5.74
N GLU A 494 -47.84 27.09 -5.20
CA GLU A 494 -47.77 26.18 -4.05
C GLU A 494 -48.37 26.80 -2.78
N SER A 495 -48.40 28.14 -2.69
CA SER A 495 -49.01 28.89 -1.58
C SER A 495 -50.42 29.43 -1.89
N GLN A 496 -51.03 29.02 -3.01
CA GLN A 496 -52.40 29.40 -3.41
C GLN A 496 -52.63 30.92 -3.60
N GLN A 497 -51.57 31.68 -3.88
CA GLN A 497 -51.61 33.14 -4.11
C GLN A 497 -51.92 33.49 -5.57
N TRP A 498 -53.07 33.03 -6.08
CA TRP A 498 -53.45 33.17 -7.49
C TRP A 498 -53.61 34.61 -7.96
N SER A 499 -54.12 35.50 -7.10
CA SER A 499 -54.24 36.93 -7.39
C SER A 499 -52.88 37.57 -7.69
N SER A 500 -51.84 37.21 -6.93
CA SER A 500 -50.47 37.67 -7.18
C SER A 500 -49.85 37.01 -8.40
N LEU A 501 -50.18 35.74 -8.69
CA LEU A 501 -49.74 35.07 -9.91
C LEU A 501 -50.34 35.73 -11.16
N ARG A 502 -51.59 36.19 -11.10
CA ARG A 502 -52.23 36.99 -12.16
C ARG A 502 -51.51 38.31 -12.39
N VAL A 503 -51.20 39.05 -11.32
CA VAL A 503 -50.42 40.28 -11.42
C VAL A 503 -49.04 40.04 -12.07
N LEU A 504 -48.38 38.92 -11.74
CA LEU A 504 -47.11 38.55 -12.37
C LEU A 504 -47.28 38.25 -13.87
N ALA A 505 -48.31 37.49 -14.24
CA ALA A 505 -48.59 37.13 -15.62
C ALA A 505 -48.98 38.36 -16.46
N ASP A 506 -49.69 39.32 -15.89
CA ASP A 506 -50.15 40.54 -16.57
C ASP A 506 -49.14 41.69 -16.49
N SER A 507 -47.96 41.42 -15.95
CA SER A 507 -46.89 42.42 -15.89
C SER A 507 -46.45 42.88 -17.29
N ARG A 508 -45.98 44.12 -17.40
CA ARG A 508 -45.50 44.71 -18.67
C ARG A 508 -44.27 44.01 -19.23
N ALA A 509 -43.54 43.25 -18.39
CA ALA A 509 -42.37 42.51 -18.80
C ALA A 509 -42.80 41.22 -19.52
N LYS A 510 -42.23 40.97 -20.71
CA LYS A 510 -42.45 39.70 -21.42
C LYS A 510 -41.88 38.57 -20.57
N SER A 511 -42.70 37.55 -20.29
CA SER A 511 -42.24 36.42 -19.47
C SER A 511 -41.10 35.66 -20.17
N PRO A 512 -39.91 35.54 -19.55
CA PRO A 512 -38.75 34.87 -20.14
C PRO A 512 -38.87 33.34 -20.10
N ILE A 513 -39.90 32.81 -19.44
CA ILE A 513 -40.21 31.37 -19.33
C ILE A 513 -41.45 30.97 -20.14
N GLY A 514 -42.10 31.91 -20.83
CA GLY A 514 -43.38 31.69 -21.49
C GLY A 514 -44.53 31.45 -20.52
N PHE A 515 -45.70 31.04 -21.05
CA PHE A 515 -46.91 30.81 -20.25
C PHE A 515 -47.20 29.34 -19.92
N LYS A 516 -46.47 28.40 -20.52
CA LYS A 516 -46.59 26.96 -20.21
C LYS A 516 -46.37 26.65 -18.72
N PRO A 517 -45.34 27.19 -18.04
CA PRO A 517 -45.17 26.97 -16.62
C PRO A 517 -46.32 27.54 -15.76
N PHE A 518 -46.93 28.65 -16.18
CA PHE A 518 -48.08 29.25 -15.50
C PHE A 518 -49.32 28.37 -15.63
N ALA A 519 -49.61 27.92 -16.86
CA ALA A 519 -50.72 27.01 -17.14
C ALA A 519 -50.57 25.69 -16.35
N PHE A 520 -49.37 25.10 -16.39
CA PHE A 520 -49.08 23.86 -15.67
C PHE A 520 -49.21 24.02 -14.15
N ALA A 521 -48.79 25.15 -13.59
CA ALA A 521 -48.97 25.47 -12.19
C ALA A 521 -50.46 25.61 -11.82
N ALA A 522 -51.27 26.25 -12.66
CA ALA A 522 -52.72 26.37 -12.46
C ALA A 522 -53.44 25.01 -12.53
N ILE A 523 -53.05 24.14 -13.47
CA ILE A 523 -53.59 22.77 -13.60
C ILE A 523 -53.28 21.96 -12.34
N ARG A 524 -52.01 21.94 -11.90
CA ARG A 524 -51.60 21.25 -10.67
C ARG A 524 -52.27 21.81 -9.41
N GLY A 525 -52.50 23.12 -9.39
CA GLY A 525 -53.25 23.81 -8.34
C GLY A 525 -54.76 23.56 -8.36
N LYS A 526 -55.26 22.72 -9.28
CA LYS A 526 -56.68 22.38 -9.47
C LYS A 526 -57.58 23.61 -9.58
N GLN A 527 -57.10 24.65 -10.27
CA GLN A 527 -57.84 25.88 -10.44
C GLN A 527 -59.00 25.71 -11.42
N ALA A 528 -59.95 26.65 -11.37
CA ALA A 528 -61.07 26.67 -12.30
C ALA A 528 -60.57 26.74 -13.74
N ILE A 529 -61.33 26.14 -14.67
CA ILE A 529 -61.00 26.07 -16.10
C ILE A 529 -60.71 27.48 -16.65
N GLY A 530 -61.45 28.50 -16.21
CA GLY A 530 -61.23 29.89 -16.63
C GLY A 530 -59.82 30.43 -16.30
N GLU A 531 -59.28 30.10 -15.13
CA GLU A 531 -57.93 30.54 -14.74
C GLU A 531 -56.85 29.78 -15.53
N ILE A 532 -57.07 28.47 -15.78
CA ILE A 532 -56.15 27.66 -16.61
C ILE A 532 -56.10 28.21 -18.04
N MET A 533 -57.26 28.47 -18.64
CA MET A 533 -57.38 28.95 -20.02
C MET A 533 -56.67 30.29 -20.25
N ARG A 534 -56.70 31.18 -19.25
CA ARG A 534 -56.03 32.48 -19.29
C ARG A 534 -54.53 32.36 -19.57
N TYR A 535 -53.90 31.29 -19.09
CA TYR A 535 -52.48 31.04 -19.34
C TYR A 535 -52.27 30.24 -20.63
N VAL A 536 -53.09 29.22 -20.89
CA VAL A 536 -52.96 28.37 -22.09
C VAL A 536 -53.15 29.17 -23.39
N GLU A 537 -54.10 30.11 -23.44
CA GLU A 537 -54.34 30.96 -24.61
C GLU A 537 -53.15 31.87 -24.95
N ARG A 538 -52.28 32.15 -23.98
CA ARG A 538 -51.07 32.96 -24.14
C ARG A 538 -49.85 32.14 -24.55
N VAL A 539 -49.99 30.81 -24.65
CA VAL A 539 -48.95 29.94 -25.19
C VAL A 539 -48.99 30.02 -26.71
N THR A 540 -47.86 30.40 -27.29
CA THR A 540 -47.73 30.62 -28.74
C THR A 540 -47.55 29.33 -29.52
N ASP A 541 -46.95 28.30 -28.88
CA ASP A 541 -46.67 27.01 -29.50
C ASP A 541 -47.92 26.10 -29.45
N PRO A 542 -48.51 25.71 -30.59
CA PRO A 542 -49.67 24.83 -30.65
C PRO A 542 -49.44 23.45 -30.04
N ASP A 543 -48.24 22.88 -30.18
CA ASP A 543 -47.89 21.57 -29.61
C ASP A 543 -47.91 21.64 -28.08
N GLU A 544 -47.33 22.70 -27.50
CA GLU A 544 -47.38 22.92 -26.05
C GLU A 544 -48.79 23.18 -25.53
N ARG A 545 -49.66 23.83 -26.32
CA ARG A 545 -51.08 24.01 -25.97
C ARG A 545 -51.80 22.67 -25.92
N PHE A 546 -51.57 21.81 -26.91
CA PHE A 546 -52.15 20.47 -26.95
C PHE A 546 -51.76 19.66 -25.70
N ASP A 547 -50.47 19.65 -25.34
CA ASP A 547 -49.98 18.98 -24.14
C ASP A 547 -50.68 19.50 -22.87
N LEU A 548 -50.80 20.83 -22.75
CA LEU A 548 -51.47 21.47 -21.61
C LEU A 548 -52.97 21.14 -21.54
N PHE A 549 -53.67 21.02 -22.67
CA PHE A 549 -55.07 20.60 -22.69
C PHE A 549 -55.24 19.13 -22.28
N CYS A 550 -54.33 18.26 -22.71
CA CYS A 550 -54.31 16.86 -22.27
C CYS A 550 -54.06 16.76 -20.77
N GLU A 551 -53.07 17.48 -20.23
CA GLU A 551 -52.77 17.54 -18.80
C GLU A 551 -53.93 18.14 -17.97
N ALA A 552 -54.62 19.14 -18.51
CA ALA A 552 -55.83 19.73 -17.91
C ALA A 552 -57.08 18.83 -18.04
N LYS A 553 -56.99 17.68 -18.74
CA LYS A 553 -58.10 16.79 -19.10
C LYS A 553 -59.23 17.49 -19.87
N LEU A 554 -58.88 18.52 -20.65
CA LEU A 554 -59.79 19.28 -21.50
C LEU A 554 -59.82 18.68 -22.91
N TRP A 555 -60.29 17.44 -23.01
CA TRP A 555 -60.17 16.61 -24.21
C TRP A 555 -60.77 17.24 -25.48
N LYS A 556 -61.94 17.89 -25.38
CA LYS A 556 -62.57 18.56 -26.53
C LYS A 556 -61.65 19.64 -27.12
N ARG A 557 -61.04 20.46 -26.26
CA ARG A 557 -60.11 21.53 -26.68
C ARG A 557 -58.77 20.96 -27.18
N ALA A 558 -58.29 19.87 -26.59
CA ALA A 558 -57.11 19.16 -27.09
C ALA A 558 -57.35 18.64 -28.52
N LEU A 559 -58.52 18.06 -28.80
CA LEU A 559 -58.89 17.58 -30.13
C LEU A 559 -59.03 18.72 -31.15
N ASP A 560 -59.64 19.84 -30.76
CA ASP A 560 -59.72 21.02 -31.62
C ASP A 560 -58.32 21.51 -32.04
N GLU A 561 -57.36 21.49 -31.11
CA GLU A 561 -55.99 21.92 -31.37
C GLU A 561 -55.21 20.90 -32.23
N ALA A 562 -55.38 19.60 -31.97
CA ALA A 562 -54.81 18.54 -32.80
C ALA A 562 -55.35 18.56 -34.23
N ASN A 563 -56.65 18.86 -34.39
CA ASN A 563 -57.28 19.02 -35.69
C ASN A 563 -56.75 20.25 -36.45
N LYS A 564 -56.54 21.39 -35.76
CA LYS A 564 -55.88 22.57 -36.37
C LYS A 564 -54.47 22.24 -36.86
N LEU A 565 -53.74 21.40 -36.13
CA LEU A 565 -52.41 20.92 -36.53
C LEU A 565 -52.45 19.85 -37.61
N ARG A 566 -53.62 19.31 -37.95
CA ARG A 566 -53.83 18.16 -38.84
C ARG A 566 -52.96 16.95 -38.47
N ASP A 567 -52.72 16.75 -37.18
CA ASP A 567 -51.88 15.66 -36.68
C ASP A 567 -52.75 14.51 -36.17
N THR A 568 -52.87 13.47 -36.99
CA THR A 568 -53.64 12.25 -36.68
C THR A 568 -53.05 11.47 -35.49
N SER A 569 -51.73 11.56 -35.26
CA SER A 569 -51.06 10.88 -34.15
C SER A 569 -51.51 11.45 -32.80
N LYS A 570 -51.67 12.78 -32.71
CA LYS A 570 -52.16 13.47 -31.51
C LYS A 570 -53.62 13.15 -31.21
N ILE A 571 -54.47 12.98 -32.24
CA ILE A 571 -55.86 12.57 -32.08
C ILE A 571 -55.95 11.13 -31.54
N ILE A 572 -55.11 10.23 -32.08
CA ILE A 572 -54.97 8.85 -31.56
C ILE A 572 -54.47 8.85 -30.11
N HIS A 573 -53.56 9.77 -29.76
CA HIS A 573 -53.08 9.92 -28.38
C HIS A 573 -54.20 10.35 -27.42
N VAL A 574 -55.06 11.31 -27.77
CA VAL A 574 -56.23 11.66 -26.95
C VAL A 574 -57.19 10.48 -26.82
N ARG A 575 -57.40 9.71 -27.90
CA ARG A 575 -58.25 8.51 -27.89
C ARG A 575 -57.74 7.46 -26.89
N SER A 576 -56.43 7.24 -26.82
CA SER A 576 -55.86 6.25 -25.88
C SER A 576 -55.85 6.72 -24.43
N LEU A 577 -55.80 8.03 -24.18
CA LEU A 577 -55.84 8.61 -22.85
C LEU A 577 -57.25 8.77 -22.27
N CYS A 578 -58.29 8.81 -23.11
CA CYS A 578 -59.67 9.08 -22.69
C CYS A 578 -60.62 7.92 -23.02
N ASN A 579 -61.22 7.32 -21.99
CA ASN A 579 -62.19 6.22 -22.12
C ASN A 579 -63.65 6.68 -22.27
N SER A 580 -63.90 7.96 -22.55
CA SER A 580 -65.25 8.47 -22.75
C SER A 580 -65.75 8.15 -24.15
N SER A 581 -66.91 7.48 -24.25
CA SER A 581 -67.55 7.11 -25.53
C SER A 581 -67.83 8.33 -26.42
N GLU A 582 -68.18 9.48 -25.84
CA GLU A 582 -68.42 10.73 -26.58
C GLU A 582 -67.12 11.26 -27.22
N ILE A 583 -66.02 11.27 -26.47
CA ILE A 583 -64.73 11.78 -26.95
C ILE A 583 -64.12 10.83 -27.99
N GLN A 584 -64.28 9.51 -27.80
CA GLN A 584 -63.82 8.52 -28.77
C GLN A 584 -64.57 8.63 -30.11
N GLY A 585 -65.88 8.86 -30.08
CA GLY A 585 -66.65 9.13 -31.31
C GLY A 585 -66.20 10.39 -32.04
N ILE A 586 -65.83 11.45 -31.31
CA ILE A 586 -65.24 12.67 -31.91
C ILE A 586 -63.86 12.36 -32.51
N CYS A 587 -63.02 11.57 -31.84
CA CYS A 587 -61.73 11.15 -32.38
C CYS A 587 -61.88 10.36 -33.69
N ASP A 588 -62.80 9.38 -33.74
CA ASP A 588 -63.02 8.56 -34.93
C ASP A 588 -63.53 9.40 -36.12
N GLY A 589 -64.43 10.35 -35.84
CA GLY A 589 -64.90 11.31 -36.85
C GLY A 589 -63.79 12.21 -37.38
N LEU A 590 -62.92 12.74 -36.51
CA LEU A 590 -61.78 13.57 -36.93
C LEU A 590 -60.69 12.78 -37.66
N ILE A 591 -60.43 11.54 -37.25
CA ILE A 591 -59.49 10.64 -37.95
C ILE A 591 -59.98 10.36 -39.38
N SER A 592 -61.28 10.07 -39.54
CA SER A 592 -61.88 9.82 -40.86
C SER A 592 -61.93 11.06 -41.78
N GLN A 593 -61.87 12.27 -41.22
CA GLN A 593 -61.83 13.52 -41.99
C GLN A 593 -60.40 13.91 -42.44
N LEU A 594 -59.38 13.35 -41.79
CA LEU A 594 -57.97 13.64 -42.01
C LEU A 594 -57.22 12.51 -42.75
N SER A 595 -57.83 11.32 -42.86
CA SER A 595 -57.45 10.24 -43.78
C SER A 595 -57.90 10.54 -45.20
#